data_AF-A0A2M8P6P1-F1
#
_entry.id   AF-A0A2M8P6P1-F1
#
_cell.length_a   1.000
_cell.length_b   1.000
_cell.length_c   1.000
_cell.angle_alpha   90.00
_cell.angle_beta   90.00
_cell.angle_gamma   90.00
#
_symmetry.space_group_name_H-M   'P 1'
#
loop_
_entity.id
_entity.type
_entity.pdbx_description
1 polymer ?
#
loop_
_entity_poly.entity_id
_entity_poly.type
_entity_poly.pdbx_seq_one_letter_code
_entity_poly.pdbx_strand_id
1 'polypeptide(L)'
;LYDLDLARAYNRIARELDTILRVHVKVDTGLGRMGLLPEQVTPFFRSVRNLRNLEIEGIYTHFASADSSTEYTRAQLQVFENCLAPLRAAGLQFKY
;
A
#
# COMPACT_ATOMS: atom_id res chain seq x y z
N LEU A 1 1.47 2.20 5.85
CA LEU A 1 2.38 1.04 6.00
C LEU A 1 3.14 0.83 4.69
N TYR A 2 4.47 0.74 4.75
CA TYR A 2 5.34 0.48 3.60
C TYR A 2 6.66 -0.20 4.02
N ASP A 3 6.71 -0.71 5.25
CA ASP A 3 7.87 -1.34 5.86
C ASP A 3 7.44 -2.68 6.48
N LEU A 4 8.18 -3.75 6.19
CA LEU A 4 7.79 -5.10 6.58
C LEU A 4 8.03 -5.38 8.06
N ASP A 5 9.08 -4.82 8.65
CA ASP A 5 9.37 -5.02 10.06
C ASP A 5 8.37 -4.26 10.94
N LEU A 6 7.96 -3.06 10.50
CA LEU A 6 6.85 -2.33 11.10
C LEU A 6 5.54 -3.12 10.98
N ALA A 7 5.27 -3.73 9.83
CA ALA A 7 4.09 -4.59 9.65
C ALA A 7 4.10 -5.77 10.64
N ARG A 8 5.24 -6.44 10.80
CA ARG A 8 5.39 -7.55 11.75
C ARG A 8 5.21 -7.08 13.19
N ALA A 9 5.79 -5.93 13.55
CA ALA A 9 5.64 -5.34 14.88
C ALA A 9 4.17 -5.01 15.18
N TYR A 10 3.46 -4.39 14.24
CA TYR A 10 2.03 -4.10 14.39
C TYR A 10 1.18 -5.37 14.50
N ASN A 11 1.44 -6.38 13.68
CA ASN A 11 0.74 -7.67 13.79
C ASN A 11 0.92 -8.30 15.17
N ARG A 12 2.15 -8.24 15.72
CA ARG A 12 2.45 -8.77 17.06
C ARG A 12 1.67 -8.02 18.14
N ILE A 13 1.70 -6.69 18.13
CA ILE A 13 0.98 -5.87 19.13
C ILE A 13 -0.53 -6.07 19.01
N ALA A 14 -1.07 -6.10 17.79
CA ALA A 14 -2.49 -6.35 17.56
C ALA A 14 -2.93 -7.73 18.08
N ARG A 15 -2.07 -8.75 17.91
CA ARG A 15 -2.28 -10.07 18.51
C ARG A 15 -2.27 -10.04 20.04
N GLU A 16 -1.33 -9.33 20.66
CA GLU A 16 -1.23 -9.20 22.13
C GLU A 16 -2.47 -8.50 22.73
N LEU A 17 -3.09 -7.59 21.97
CA LEU A 17 -4.29 -6.86 22.36
C LEU A 17 -5.61 -7.54 21.92
N ASP A 18 -5.54 -8.76 21.37
CA ASP A 18 -6.68 -9.50 20.81
C ASP A 18 -7.55 -8.67 19.84
N THR A 19 -6.88 -7.95 18.94
CA THR A 19 -7.53 -7.07 17.97
C THR A 19 -7.01 -7.26 16.55
N ILE A 20 -7.71 -6.65 15.59
CA ILE A 20 -7.29 -6.55 14.20
C ILE A 20 -6.95 -5.08 13.93
N LEU A 21 -5.69 -4.80 13.62
CA LEU A 21 -5.28 -3.46 13.25
C LEU A 21 -5.50 -3.23 11.76
N ARG A 22 -6.31 -2.22 11.45
CA ARG A 22 -6.53 -1.75 10.08
C ARG A 22 -5.44 -0.79 9.67
N VAL A 23 -4.86 -1.04 8.51
CA VAL A 23 -3.75 -0.25 7.97
C VAL A 23 -3.97 0.09 6.51
N HIS A 24 -3.47 1.25 6.10
CA HIS A 24 -3.37 1.62 4.68
C HIS A 24 -1.95 1.43 4.19
N VAL A 25 -1.79 0.88 2.99
CA VAL A 25 -0.49 0.79 2.32
C VAL A 25 -0.25 2.03 1.48
N LYS A 26 0.94 2.62 1.60
CA LYS A 26 1.32 3.78 0.79
C LYS A 26 2.26 3.34 -0.33
N VAL A 27 1.95 3.75 -1.55
CA VAL A 27 2.79 3.58 -2.74
C VAL A 27 3.37 4.94 -3.09
N ASP A 28 4.66 4.98 -3.44
CA ASP A 28 5.29 6.14 -4.05
C ASP A 28 5.24 6.00 -5.56
N THR A 29 4.41 6.81 -6.22
CA THR A 29 4.26 6.80 -7.68
C THR A 29 5.01 7.95 -8.35
N GLY A 30 6.02 8.53 -7.69
CA GLY A 30 6.86 9.60 -8.23
C GLY A 30 6.85 10.90 -7.42
N LEU A 31 6.43 10.87 -6.14
CA LEU A 31 6.66 11.98 -5.21
C LEU A 31 8.09 11.93 -4.65
N GLY A 32 8.67 10.73 -4.51
CA GLY A 32 10.05 10.53 -4.06
C GLY A 32 10.26 10.82 -2.58
N ARG A 33 9.26 10.55 -1.74
CA ARG A 33 9.28 10.90 -0.30
C ARG A 33 9.10 9.71 0.61
N MET A 34 7.98 9.00 0.48
CA MET A 34 7.58 7.90 1.36
C MET A 34 6.56 7.02 0.65
N GLY A 35 6.74 5.72 0.77
CA GLY A 35 5.87 4.69 0.21
C GLY A 35 6.69 3.56 -0.39
N LEU A 36 6.03 2.47 -0.73
CA LEU A 36 6.61 1.40 -1.52
C LEU A 36 6.86 1.91 -2.94
N LEU A 37 8.02 1.61 -3.51
CA LEU A 37 8.23 1.74 -4.94
C LEU A 37 7.31 0.75 -5.69
N PRO A 38 6.89 1.03 -6.94
CA PRO A 38 5.97 0.17 -7.69
C PRO A 38 6.38 -1.31 -7.72
N GLU A 39 7.66 -1.59 -7.91
CA GLU A 39 8.24 -2.93 -7.94
C GLU A 39 8.19 -3.65 -6.57
N GLN A 40 8.08 -2.90 -5.48
CA GLN A 40 8.00 -3.44 -4.11
C GLN A 40 6.57 -3.79 -3.69
N VAL A 41 5.55 -3.25 -4.37
CA VAL A 41 4.13 -3.41 -3.98
C VAL A 41 3.74 -4.89 -3.93
N THR A 42 3.91 -5.63 -5.02
CA THR A 42 3.51 -7.04 -5.06
C THR A 42 4.28 -7.91 -4.05
N PRO A 43 5.63 -7.82 -3.95
CA PRO A 43 6.40 -8.51 -2.91
C PRO A 43 5.96 -8.17 -1.48
N PHE A 44 5.63 -6.92 -1.22
CA PHE A 44 5.16 -6.47 0.09
C PHE A 44 3.83 -7.14 0.44
N PHE A 45 2.83 -7.08 -0.44
CA PHE A 45 1.51 -7.69 -0.24
C PHE A 45 1.59 -9.22 -0.04
N ARG A 46 2.49 -9.90 -0.75
CA ARG A 46 2.77 -11.33 -0.53
C ARG A 46 3.30 -11.60 0.87
N SER A 47 4.18 -10.74 1.38
CA SER A 47 4.83 -10.91 2.68
C SER A 47 3.86 -10.68 3.84
N VAL A 48 2.97 -9.69 3.71
CA VAL A 48 2.01 -9.32 4.76
C VAL A 48 0.74 -10.19 4.76
N ARG A 49 0.48 -10.98 3.71
CA ARG A 49 -0.68 -11.89 3.62
C ARG A 49 -0.81 -12.86 4.80
N ASN A 50 0.32 -13.24 5.42
CA ASN A 50 0.33 -14.18 6.54
C ASN A 50 0.14 -13.50 7.92
N LEU A 51 0.02 -12.17 7.96
CA LEU A 51 -0.14 -11.38 9.18
C LEU A 51 -1.63 -11.29 9.55
N ARG A 52 -2.12 -12.26 10.32
CA ARG A 52 -3.56 -12.45 10.61
C ARG A 52 -4.22 -11.35 11.43
N ASN A 53 -3.44 -10.56 12.16
CA ASN A 53 -3.93 -9.45 12.98
C ASN A 53 -3.77 -8.10 12.29
N LEU A 54 -3.41 -8.09 11.00
CA LEU A 54 -3.42 -6.92 10.15
C LEU A 54 -4.45 -7.06 9.03
N GLU A 55 -5.34 -6.08 8.94
CA GLU A 55 -6.25 -5.91 7.81
C GLU A 55 -5.75 -4.74 6.97
N ILE A 56 -5.41 -4.99 5.71
CA ILE A 56 -5.06 -3.92 4.78
C ILE A 56 -6.38 -3.37 4.21
N GLU A 57 -6.93 -2.37 4.89
CA GLU A 57 -8.23 -1.78 4.53
C GLU A 57 -8.12 -0.93 3.25
N GLY A 58 -6.94 -0.39 2.96
CA GLY A 58 -6.75 0.49 1.79
C GLY A 58 -5.34 0.61 1.27
N ILE A 59 -5.23 1.20 0.08
CA ILE A 59 -3.97 1.50 -0.61
C ILE A 59 -4.05 2.88 -1.26
N TYR A 60 -3.00 3.68 -1.15
CA TYR A 60 -3.02 5.05 -1.68
C TYR A 60 -1.65 5.56 -2.15
N THR A 61 -1.67 6.63 -2.94
CA THR A 61 -0.51 7.44 -3.32
C THR A 61 -0.80 8.92 -3.07
N HIS A 62 0.21 9.77 -3.17
CA HIS A 62 0.06 11.22 -3.13
C HIS A 62 0.65 11.82 -4.40
N PHE A 63 -0.15 12.64 -5.10
CA PHE A 63 0.30 13.30 -6.32
C PHE A 63 1.27 14.44 -6.01
N ALA A 64 2.35 14.56 -6.77
CA ALA A 64 3.37 15.58 -6.53
C ALA A 64 2.96 16.96 -7.06
N SER A 65 2.04 17.01 -8.02
CA SER A 65 1.70 18.22 -8.76
C SER A 65 0.23 18.26 -9.17
N ALA A 66 -0.66 17.86 -8.25
CA ALA A 66 -2.11 17.80 -8.51
C ALA A 66 -2.68 19.12 -9.05
N ASP A 67 -2.19 20.25 -8.52
CA ASP A 67 -2.70 21.59 -8.84
C ASP A 67 -1.92 22.29 -9.95
N SER A 68 -0.81 21.70 -10.43
CA SER A 68 0.14 22.37 -11.33
C SER A 68 0.48 21.59 -12.60
N SER A 69 0.28 20.27 -12.63
CA SER A 69 0.50 19.46 -13.83
C SER A 69 -0.47 18.29 -13.92
N THR A 70 -1.47 18.45 -14.80
CA THR A 70 -2.42 17.38 -15.13
C THR A 70 -1.73 16.19 -15.79
N GLU A 71 -0.73 16.43 -16.66
CA GLU A 71 0.00 15.37 -17.35
C GLU A 71 0.76 14.49 -16.36
N TYR A 72 1.54 15.10 -15.46
CA TYR A 72 2.30 14.34 -14.46
C TYR A 72 1.36 13.59 -13.51
N THR A 73 0.28 14.23 -13.07
CA THR A 73 -0.74 13.59 -12.23
C THR A 73 -1.36 12.37 -12.91
N ARG A 74 -1.66 12.43 -14.22
CA ARG A 74 -2.13 11.26 -14.98
C ARG A 74 -1.08 10.16 -15.07
N ALA A 75 0.19 10.50 -15.28
CA ALA A 75 1.27 9.52 -15.30
C ALA A 75 1.39 8.80 -13.93
N GLN A 76 1.32 9.55 -12.82
CA GLN A 76 1.34 8.98 -11.48
C GLN A 76 0.11 8.09 -11.20
N LEU A 77 -1.07 8.46 -11.69
CA LEU A 77 -2.28 7.65 -11.60
C LEU A 77 -2.13 6.34 -12.39
N GLN A 78 -1.56 6.39 -13.60
CA GLN A 78 -1.31 5.19 -14.40
C GLN A 78 -0.35 4.22 -13.69
N VAL A 79 0.72 4.74 -13.08
CA VAL A 79 1.64 3.94 -12.25
C VAL A 79 0.89 3.29 -11.08
N PHE A 80 0.01 4.05 -10.43
CA PHE A 80 -0.80 3.53 -9.32
C PHE A 80 -1.73 2.39 -9.76
N GLU A 81 -2.49 2.57 -10.85
CA GLU A 81 -3.37 1.53 -11.40
C GLU A 81 -2.60 0.27 -11.82
N ASN A 82 -1.40 0.45 -12.39
CA ASN A 82 -0.53 -0.69 -12.73
C ASN A 82 -0.09 -1.47 -11.49
N CYS A 83 0.05 -0.82 -10.32
CA CYS A 83 0.32 -1.50 -9.05
C CYS A 83 -0.91 -2.28 -8.55
N LEU A 84 -2.13 -1.78 -8.79
CA LEU A 84 -3.37 -2.42 -8.36
C LEU A 84 -3.73 -3.65 -9.19
N ALA A 85 -3.45 -3.64 -10.50
CA ALA A 85 -3.80 -4.73 -11.41
C ALA A 85 -3.38 -6.13 -10.92
N PRO A 86 -2.10 -6.40 -10.54
CA PRO A 86 -1.70 -7.71 -10.04
C PRO A 86 -2.31 -8.05 -8.68
N LEU A 87 -2.59 -7.06 -7.83
CA LEU A 87 -3.23 -7.29 -6.52
C LEU A 87 -4.68 -7.73 -6.70
N ARG A 88 -5.44 -7.04 -7.57
CA ARG A 88 -6.81 -7.41 -7.95
C ARG A 88 -6.86 -8.79 -8.58
N ALA A 89 -5.93 -9.10 -9.49
CA ALA A 89 -5.81 -10.43 -10.11
C ALA A 89 -5.50 -11.54 -9.09
N ALA A 90 -4.81 -11.22 -8.00
CA ALA A 90 -4.56 -12.13 -6.88
C ALA A 90 -5.75 -12.24 -5.89
N GLY A 91 -6.88 -11.58 -6.18
CA GLY A 91 -8.10 -11.60 -5.36
C GLY A 91 -8.08 -10.64 -4.17
N LEU A 92 -7.12 -9.71 -4.09
CA LEU A 92 -7.11 -8.69 -3.04
C LEU A 92 -8.14 -7.61 -3.37
N GLN A 93 -8.97 -7.29 -2.38
CA GLN A 93 -9.94 -6.20 -2.43
C GLN A 93 -9.63 -5.20 -1.32
N PHE A 94 -9.69 -3.92 -1.66
CA PHE A 94 -9.47 -2.81 -0.75
C PHE A 94 -10.77 -2.02 -0.64
N LYS A 95 -11.07 -1.56 0.57
CA LYS A 95 -12.23 -0.70 0.81
C LYS A 95 -11.94 0.75 0.39
N TYR A 96 -10.69 1.18 0.54
CA TYR A 96 -10.22 2.53 0.20
C TYR A 96 -9.02 2.50 -0.76
#